data_AF-A0A2V8DV64-F1
#
_entry.id   AF-A0A2V8DV64-F1
#
_cell.length_a   1.000
_cell.length_b   1.000
_cell.length_c   1.000
_cell.angle_alpha   90.00
_cell.angle_beta   90.00
_cell.angle_gamma   90.00
#
_symmetry.space_group_name_H-M   'P 1'
#
loop_
_entity.id
_entity.type
_entity.pdbx_description
1 polymer ?
#
loop_
_entity_poly.entity_id
_entity_poly.type
_entity_poly.pdbx_seq_one_letter_code
_entity_poly.pdbx_strand_id
1 'polypeptide(L)' 'MTDLESAMCGIEFRHSHALLDEIPSAYKDIDEVIQNAKSLIEVEHTLFFFINIKGD' A
#
# COMPACT_ATOMS: atom_id res chain seq x y z
N MET A 1 14.09 9.66 2.03
CA MET A 1 14.01 8.43 2.83
C MET A 1 12.92 8.50 3.90
N THR A 2 12.56 9.67 4.40
CA THR A 2 11.49 9.90 5.40
C THR A 2 10.08 9.44 5.00
N ASP A 3 9.71 9.59 3.72
CA ASP A 3 8.34 9.29 3.27
C ASP A 3 8.09 7.78 3.19
N LEU A 4 9.10 7.02 2.77
CA LEU A 4 9.06 5.56 2.76
C LEU A 4 8.97 4.98 4.18
N GLU A 5 9.78 5.50 5.11
CA GLU A 5 9.77 5.06 6.51
C GLU A 5 8.43 5.38 7.21
N SER A 6 7.85 6.55 6.93
CA SER A 6 6.54 6.94 7.47
C SER A 6 5.42 6.06 6.91
N ALA A 7 5.46 5.78 5.60
CA ALA A 7 4.44 4.97 4.93
C ALA A 7 4.54 3.47 5.26
N MET A 8 5.72 2.99 5.67
CA MET A 8 5.96 1.60 6.06
C MET A 8 5.94 1.40 7.58
N CYS A 9 5.46 2.37 8.35
CA CYS A 9 5.37 2.24 9.80
C CYS A 9 4.53 1.02 10.20
N GLY A 10 5.15 0.03 10.85
CA GLY A 10 4.48 -1.22 11.24
C GLY A 10 4.41 -2.28 10.14
N ILE A 11 5.02 -2.04 8.98
CA ILE A 11 5.13 -3.00 7.88
C ILE A 11 6.60 -3.37 7.73
N GLU A 12 6.93 -4.65 7.86
CA GLU A 12 8.29 -5.14 7.63
C GLU A 12 8.57 -5.22 6.12
N PHE A 13 9.69 -4.67 5.66
CA PHE A 13 10.07 -4.70 4.24
C PHE A 13 11.58 -4.77 4.06
N ARG A 14 12.03 -5.34 2.95
CA ARG A 14 13.45 -5.32 2.57
C ARG A 14 13.79 -3.98 1.93
N HIS A 15 14.81 -3.27 2.41
CA HIS A 15 15.31 -2.07 1.74
C HIS A 15 15.89 -2.42 0.35
N SER A 16 15.08 -2.28 -0.69
CA SER A 16 15.48 -2.43 -2.09
C SER A 16 15.10 -1.19 -2.88
N HIS A 17 15.91 -0.82 -3.88
CA HIS A 17 15.61 0.29 -4.78
C HIS A 17 14.34 0.05 -5.59
N ALA A 18 13.95 -1.22 -5.78
CA ALA A 18 12.70 -1.60 -6.45
C ALA A 18 11.43 -1.10 -5.73
N LEU A 19 11.53 -0.66 -4.46
CA LEU A 19 10.41 -0.10 -3.71
C LEU A 19 10.23 1.40 -3.88
N LEU A 20 11.20 2.12 -4.46
CA LEU A 20 11.12 3.58 -4.59
C LEU A 20 10.02 4.01 -5.55
N ASP A 21 9.82 3.26 -6.63
CA ASP A 21 8.78 3.55 -7.62
C ASP A 21 7.38 3.07 -7.20
N GLU A 22 7.30 2.31 -6.10
CA GLU A 22 6.08 1.66 -5.62
C GLU A 22 5.73 2.01 -4.17
N ILE A 23 6.24 3.15 -3.69
CA ILE A 23 5.84 3.66 -2.38
C ILE A 23 4.32 3.91 -2.35
N PRO A 24 3.65 3.80 -1.20
CA PRO A 24 2.20 3.97 -1.13
C PRO A 24 1.70 5.30 -1.71
N SER A 25 2.48 6.37 -1.60
CA SER A 25 2.17 7.68 -2.18
C SER A 25 2.26 7.74 -3.72
N ALA A 26 2.83 6.73 -4.37
CA ALA A 26 2.81 6.58 -5.82
C ALA A 26 1.44 6.11 -6.34
N TYR A 27 0.59 5.58 -5.44
CA TYR A 27 -0.76 5.11 -5.76
C TYR A 27 -1.83 6.09 -5.25
N LYS A 28 -3.05 5.94 -5.76
CA LYS A 28 -4.23 6.63 -5.21
C LYS A 28 -4.60 6.02 -3.86
N ASP A 29 -5.25 6.83 -3.03
CA ASP A 29 -5.88 6.34 -1.81
C ASP A 29 -6.93 5.28 -2.15
N ILE A 30 -6.76 4.08 -1.61
CA ILE A 30 -7.66 2.95 -1.86
C ILE A 30 -9.06 3.22 -1.28
N ASP A 31 -9.17 3.94 -0.18
CA ASP A 31 -10.45 4.26 0.44
C ASP A 31 -11.27 5.20 -0.46
N GLU A 32 -10.60 6.16 -1.12
CA GLU A 32 -11.24 7.02 -2.12
C GLU A 32 -11.72 6.21 -3.34
N VAL A 33 -10.90 5.28 -3.83
CA VAL A 33 -11.25 4.41 -4.95
C VAL A 33 -12.47 3.54 -4.61
N ILE A 34 -12.49 2.93 -3.43
CA ILE A 34 -13.61 2.11 -2.95
C ILE A 34 -14.88 2.96 -2.79
N GLN A 35 -14.78 4.16 -2.22
CA GLN A 35 -15.93 5.05 -2.05
C GLN A 35 -16.57 5.44 -3.39
N ASN A 36 -15.75 5.69 -4.41
CA ASN A 36 -16.23 6.01 -5.76
C ASN A 36 -16.89 4.80 -6.45
N ALA A 37 -16.50 3.57 -6.09
CA ALA A 37 -17.03 2.33 -6.66
C ALA A 37 -18.21 1.73 -5.85
N LYS A 38 -18.58 2.31 -4.70
CA LYS A 38 -19.49 1.69 -3.71
C LYS A 38 -20.84 1.17 -4.22
N SER A 39 -21.37 1.72 -5.31
CA SER A 39 -22.65 1.26 -5.88
C SER A 39 -22.50 0.01 -6.76
N LEU A 40 -21.28 -0.39 -7.09
CA LEU A 40 -20.95 -1.46 -8.02
C LEU A 40 -20.27 -2.66 -7.34
N ILE A 41 -19.86 -2.52 -6.08
CA ILE A 41 -19.08 -3.52 -5.36
C ILE A 41 -19.67 -3.80 -3.98
N GLU A 42 -19.35 -4.98 -3.45
CA GLU A 42 -19.54 -5.33 -2.05
C GLU A 42 -18.16 -5.69 -1.46
N VAL A 43 -17.84 -5.14 -0.28
CA VAL A 43 -16.57 -5.42 0.39
C VAL A 43 -16.78 -6.60 1.33
N GLU A 44 -16.22 -7.77 0.96
CA GLU A 44 -16.28 -8.95 1.82
C GLU A 44 -15.30 -8.84 3.00
N HIS A 45 -14.07 -8.42 2.72
CA HIS A 45 -12.98 -8.34 3.70
C HIS A 45 -12.03 -7.17 3.43
N THR A 46 -11.44 -6.64 4.49
CA THR A 46 -10.35 -5.66 4.43
C THR A 46 -9.08 -6.30 4.98
N LEU A 47 -7.99 -6.21 4.22
CA LEU A 47 -6.71 -6.79 4.60
C LEU A 47 -5.71 -5.68 4.93
N PHE A 48 -4.95 -5.90 6.00
CA PHE A 48 -3.82 -5.05 6.38
C PHE A 48 -2.54 -5.87 6.25
N PHE A 49 -1.54 -5.29 5.59
CA PHE A 49 -0.26 -5.94 5.40
C PHE A 49 0.64 -5.69 6.61
N PHE A 50 1.37 -6.72 7.01
CA PHE A 50 2.42 -6.63 8.04
C PHE A 50 3.81 -6.88 7.46
N ILE A 51 3.92 -7.42 6.24
CA ILE A 51 5.18 -7.66 5.56
C ILE A 51 5.04 -7.47 4.04
N ASN A 52 6.07 -6.89 3.41
CA ASN A 52 6.18 -6.75 1.96
C ASN A 52 7.48 -7.41 1.45
N ILE A 53 7.35 -8.43 0.60
CA ILE A 53 8.48 -9.13 -0.02
C ILE A 53 8.41 -8.93 -1.54
N LYS A 54 9.37 -8.18 -2.07
CA LYS A 54 9.60 -8.02 -3.51
C LYS A 54 10.66 -9.02 -3.96
N GLY A 55 10.42 -9.73 -5.06
CA GLY A 55 11.46 -10.49 -5.74
C GLY A 55 12.49 -9.53 -6.34
N ASP A 56 13.75 -9.95 -6.37
CA ASP A 56 14.74 -9.35 -7.28
C ASP A 56 14.70 -10.11 -8.62
#